data_AF-A0A450XAC2-F1
#
_entry.id   AF-A0A450XAC2-F1
#
_cell.length_a   1.000
_cell.length_b   1.000
_cell.length_c   1.000
_cell.angle_alpha   90.00
_cell.angle_beta   90.00
_cell.angle_gamma   90.00
#
_symmetry.space_group_name_H-M   'P 1'
#
loop_
_entity.id
_entity.type
_entity.pdbx_description
1 polymer ?
#
loop_
_entity_poly.entity_id
_entity_poly.type
_entity_poly.pdbx_seq_one_letter_code
_entity_poly.pdbx_strand_id
1 'polypeptide(L)'
;AAAGTRGLGRVFITGVSPVVMSDLTSGYNVAENIYLLPQFNALCGFREEEIAVMTTEIARECDLPQARADEAMGTMRTFYNGYRFSRRVEQHIYNPTLALYFLKAFHRDCQYPEEILDSNLAMDRGKLHYISRLPEGGRLILDALADTELVHVPRLADRFGVEDMLYAPKDTNFAASLLYYFGVLTQGGMTPF
;
A
#
# COMPACT_ATOMS: atom_id res chain seq x y z
N ALA A 1 8.57 -16.20 25.02
CA ALA A 1 9.50 -17.24 24.56
C ALA A 1 10.39 -16.63 23.48
N ALA A 2 11.68 -16.49 23.77
CA ALA A 2 12.62 -15.72 22.96
C ALA A 2 13.21 -16.56 21.82
N ALA A 3 13.48 -15.91 20.69
CA ALA A 3 14.21 -16.48 19.57
C ALA A 3 15.61 -16.93 20.02
N GLY A 4 15.88 -18.23 19.96
CA GLY A 4 17.18 -18.82 20.32
C GLY A 4 17.13 -20.35 20.27
N THR A 5 17.94 -20.92 19.35
CA THR A 5 18.42 -22.31 19.08
C THR A 5 17.61 -23.57 19.46
N ARG A 6 16.55 -23.46 20.26
CA ARG A 6 15.43 -24.40 20.40
C ARG A 6 14.08 -23.73 20.05
N GLY A 7 14.11 -22.57 19.37
CA GLY A 7 12.94 -21.74 19.02
C GLY A 7 13.09 -21.02 17.67
N LEU A 8 12.10 -20.21 17.30
CA LEU A 8 12.00 -19.47 16.03
C LEU A 8 13.32 -18.75 15.69
N GLY A 9 13.97 -19.17 14.61
CA GLY A 9 15.29 -18.66 14.21
C GLY A 9 15.24 -17.40 13.34
N ARG A 10 14.16 -17.20 12.58
CA ARG A 10 13.90 -16.01 11.76
C ARG A 10 12.39 -15.80 11.68
N VAL A 11 11.96 -14.55 11.73
CA VAL A 11 10.57 -14.14 11.55
C VAL A 11 10.55 -13.08 10.46
N PHE A 12 9.70 -13.29 9.46
CA PHE A 12 9.43 -12.30 8.42
C PHE A 12 8.00 -11.81 8.60
N ILE A 13 7.83 -10.50 8.72
CA ILE A 13 6.56 -9.85 9.03
C ILE A 13 6.21 -8.91 7.88
N THR A 14 5.01 -9.03 7.34
CA THR A 14 4.46 -8.13 6.31
C THR A 14 3.16 -7.51 6.80
N GLY A 15 2.81 -6.32 6.27
CA GLY A 15 1.50 -5.71 6.49
C GLY A 15 1.24 -5.14 7.89
N VAL A 16 2.25 -5.07 8.77
CA VAL A 16 2.10 -4.45 10.09
C VAL A 16 2.52 -2.99 10.02
N SER A 17 1.58 -2.09 10.32
CA SER A 17 1.85 -0.65 10.40
C SER A 17 2.81 -0.35 11.58
N PRO A 18 3.72 0.64 11.47
CA PRO A 18 4.55 1.07 12.59
C PRO A 18 3.76 1.60 13.81
N VAL A 19 2.44 1.74 13.69
CA VAL A 19 1.48 2.00 14.78
C VAL A 19 1.29 0.79 15.70
N VAL A 20 1.38 -0.43 15.17
CA VAL A 20 1.09 -1.67 15.94
C VAL A 20 2.36 -2.24 16.58
N MET A 21 3.54 -1.96 16.01
CA MET A 21 4.81 -2.51 16.46
C MET A 21 5.40 -1.81 17.69
N SER A 22 5.07 -0.55 17.95
CA SER A 22 5.74 0.28 18.94
C SER A 22 5.45 -0.10 20.40
N ASP A 23 4.24 -0.58 20.72
CA ASP A 23 3.80 -0.72 22.12
C ASP A 23 3.37 -2.12 22.52
N LEU A 24 3.17 -3.04 21.57
CA LEU A 24 2.59 -4.35 21.89
C LEU A 24 3.62 -5.39 22.36
N THR A 25 4.91 -5.22 22.10
CA THR A 25 5.93 -6.22 22.50
C THR A 25 7.33 -5.64 22.64
N SER A 26 7.96 -5.76 23.82
CA SER A 26 9.38 -5.46 24.04
C SER A 26 10.34 -6.40 23.26
N GLY A 27 9.81 -7.50 22.71
CA GLY A 27 10.60 -8.57 22.07
C GLY A 27 10.95 -8.36 20.59
N TYR A 28 10.35 -7.37 19.92
CA TYR A 28 10.60 -7.10 18.49
C TYR A 28 11.45 -5.85 18.23
N ASN A 29 12.07 -5.27 19.27
CA ASN A 29 13.10 -4.22 19.12
C ASN A 29 14.34 -4.67 18.32
N VAL A 30 14.44 -5.96 18.01
CA VAL A 30 15.47 -6.56 17.13
C VAL A 30 15.03 -6.69 15.68
N ALA A 31 13.80 -6.28 15.34
CA ALA A 31 13.29 -6.33 13.97
C ALA A 31 13.94 -5.24 13.11
N GLU A 32 14.35 -5.62 11.90
CA GLU A 32 14.90 -4.71 10.91
C GLU A 32 13.83 -4.36 9.87
N ASN A 33 13.58 -3.07 9.69
CA ASN A 33 12.64 -2.58 8.67
C ASN A 33 13.33 -2.50 7.31
N ILE A 34 13.04 -3.47 6.44
CA ILE A 34 13.67 -3.59 5.11
C ILE A 34 12.80 -3.10 3.95
N TYR A 35 11.54 -2.73 4.19
CA TYR A 35 10.55 -2.45 3.14
C TYR A 35 10.89 -1.23 2.24
N LEU A 36 11.72 -0.30 2.71
CA LEU A 36 12.19 0.84 1.91
C LEU A 36 13.39 0.50 1.00
N LEU A 37 14.02 -0.67 1.18
CA LEU A 37 15.18 -1.05 0.39
C LEU A 37 14.73 -1.40 -1.04
N PRO A 38 15.48 -0.95 -2.08
CA PRO A 38 15.07 -1.11 -3.48
C PRO A 38 14.76 -2.55 -3.90
N GLN A 39 15.56 -3.50 -3.42
CA GLN A 39 15.41 -4.92 -3.74
C GLN A 39 14.10 -5.54 -3.21
N PHE A 40 13.43 -4.88 -2.25
CA PHE A 40 12.17 -5.33 -1.68
C PHE A 40 10.97 -4.50 -2.16
N ASN A 41 11.14 -3.57 -3.10
CA ASN A 41 10.05 -2.73 -3.60
C ASN A 41 8.87 -3.55 -4.16
N ALA A 42 9.15 -4.69 -4.79
CA ALA A 42 8.14 -5.57 -5.37
C ALA A 42 7.66 -6.69 -4.42
N LEU A 43 8.12 -6.70 -3.16
CA LEU A 43 7.87 -7.84 -2.26
C LEU A 43 6.40 -7.99 -1.85
N CYS A 44 5.66 -6.88 -1.82
CA CYS A 44 4.30 -6.82 -1.30
C CYS A 44 3.25 -6.50 -2.38
N GLY A 45 3.57 -6.74 -3.65
CA GLY A 45 2.72 -6.38 -4.78
C GLY A 45 3.01 -7.21 -6.03
N PHE A 46 2.15 -7.08 -7.03
CA PHE A 46 2.42 -7.65 -8.36
C PHE A 46 3.02 -6.59 -9.28
N ARG A 47 3.90 -7.03 -10.17
CA ARG A 47 4.42 -6.24 -11.27
C ARG A 47 3.40 -6.20 -12.41
N GLU A 48 3.48 -5.16 -13.24
CA GLU A 48 2.59 -5.02 -14.40
C GLU A 48 2.69 -6.20 -15.38
N GLU A 49 3.90 -6.73 -15.57
CA GLU A 49 4.16 -7.92 -16.38
C GLU A 49 3.46 -9.17 -15.84
N GLU A 50 3.41 -9.35 -14.52
CA GLU A 50 2.71 -10.48 -13.89
C GLU A 50 1.20 -10.36 -14.08
N ILE A 51 0.64 -9.15 -13.93
CA ILE A 51 -0.77 -8.91 -14.20
C ILE A 51 -1.10 -9.14 -15.68
N ALA A 52 -0.25 -8.69 -16.60
CA ALA A 52 -0.44 -8.84 -18.04
C ALA A 52 -0.47 -10.32 -18.46
N VAL A 53 0.43 -11.13 -17.89
CA VAL A 53 0.43 -12.58 -18.11
C VAL A 53 -0.88 -13.19 -17.59
N MET A 54 -1.31 -12.85 -16.38
CA MET A 54 -2.54 -13.40 -15.80
C MET A 54 -3.80 -13.01 -16.57
N THR A 55 -3.95 -11.74 -16.97
CA THR A 55 -5.13 -11.29 -17.74
C THR A 55 -5.19 -11.92 -19.13
N THR A 56 -4.03 -12.10 -19.77
CA THR A 56 -3.92 -12.78 -21.07
C THR A 56 -4.29 -14.26 -20.97
N GLU A 57 -3.79 -14.98 -19.97
CA GLU A 57 -4.14 -16.38 -19.77
C GLU A 57 -5.62 -16.56 -19.44
N ILE A 58 -6.20 -15.71 -18.59
CA ILE A 58 -7.64 -15.76 -18.29
C ILE A 58 -8.47 -15.52 -19.55
N ALA A 59 -8.11 -14.52 -20.37
CA ALA A 59 -8.83 -14.25 -21.62
C ALA A 59 -8.77 -15.45 -22.57
N ARG A 60 -7.60 -16.10 -22.68
CA ARG A 60 -7.41 -17.31 -23.48
C ARG A 60 -8.26 -18.47 -22.98
N GLU A 61 -8.31 -18.71 -21.67
CA GLU A 61 -9.10 -19.80 -21.06
C GLU A 61 -10.61 -19.58 -21.16
N CYS A 62 -11.04 -18.32 -21.23
CA CYS A 62 -12.44 -17.91 -21.41
C CYS A 62 -12.85 -17.75 -22.89
N ASP A 63 -11.99 -18.08 -23.85
CA ASP A 63 -12.20 -17.86 -25.29
C ASP A 63 -12.54 -16.39 -25.65
N LEU A 64 -11.97 -15.44 -24.90
CA LEU A 64 -12.15 -14.00 -25.10
C LEU A 64 -11.05 -13.43 -26.03
N PRO A 65 -11.37 -12.37 -26.80
CA PRO A 65 -10.35 -11.70 -27.60
C PRO A 65 -9.33 -10.98 -26.72
N GLN A 66 -8.09 -10.84 -27.21
CA GLN A 66 -6.99 -10.14 -26.52
C GLN A 66 -7.38 -8.72 -26.03
N ALA A 67 -8.26 -8.03 -26.78
CA ALA A 67 -8.78 -6.72 -26.38
C ALA A 67 -9.42 -6.71 -24.98
N ARG A 68 -9.96 -7.84 -24.50
CA ARG A 68 -10.48 -7.97 -23.13
C ARG A 68 -9.37 -8.05 -22.09
N ALA A 69 -8.26 -8.74 -22.38
CA ALA A 69 -7.09 -8.70 -21.52
C ALA A 69 -6.51 -7.28 -21.43
N ASP A 70 -6.45 -6.57 -22.57
CA ASP A 70 -5.93 -5.20 -22.62
C ASP A 70 -6.81 -4.20 -21.84
N GLU A 71 -8.14 -4.36 -21.91
CA GLU A 71 -9.10 -3.57 -21.13
C GLU A 71 -9.02 -3.89 -19.63
N ALA A 72 -8.89 -5.17 -19.27
CA ALA A 72 -8.61 -5.59 -17.90
C ALA A 72 -7.31 -4.94 -17.38
N MET A 73 -6.25 -4.95 -18.17
CA MET A 73 -4.99 -4.28 -17.83
C MET A 73 -5.17 -2.78 -17.61
N GLY A 74 -5.91 -2.09 -18.48
CA GLY A 74 -6.20 -0.65 -18.33
C GLY A 74 -6.98 -0.35 -17.04
N THR A 75 -7.98 -1.18 -16.73
CA THR A 75 -8.77 -1.07 -15.50
C THR A 75 -7.89 -1.28 -14.27
N MET A 76 -7.17 -2.40 -14.22
CA MET A 76 -6.29 -2.72 -13.10
C MET A 76 -5.18 -1.67 -12.92
N ARG A 77 -4.64 -1.11 -14.02
CA ARG A 77 -3.64 -0.03 -13.95
C ARG A 77 -4.22 1.23 -13.30
N THR A 78 -5.45 1.59 -13.65
CA THR A 78 -6.10 2.80 -13.12
C THR A 78 -6.45 2.67 -11.64
N PHE A 79 -6.98 1.51 -11.24
CA PHE A 79 -7.57 1.37 -9.91
C PHE A 79 -6.65 0.67 -8.89
N TYR A 80 -5.71 -0.16 -9.35
CA TYR A 80 -4.96 -1.06 -8.44
C TYR A 80 -3.45 -0.87 -8.49
N ASN A 81 -2.90 -0.16 -9.48
CA ASN A 81 -1.49 0.20 -9.56
C ASN A 81 -1.22 1.56 -8.90
N GLY A 82 -0.01 1.75 -8.39
CA GLY A 82 0.43 3.04 -7.84
C GLY A 82 1.27 2.94 -6.56
N TYR A 83 1.41 1.74 -5.98
CA TYR A 83 2.20 1.60 -4.75
C TYR A 83 3.69 1.57 -5.05
N ARG A 84 4.45 2.35 -4.28
CA ARG A 84 5.90 2.42 -4.34
C ARG A 84 6.47 2.57 -2.93
N PHE A 85 7.35 1.65 -2.56
CA PHE A 85 7.92 1.61 -1.22
C PHE A 85 9.33 2.20 -1.17
N SER A 86 10.10 2.09 -2.26
CA SER A 86 11.46 2.64 -2.30
C SER A 86 11.56 3.87 -3.20
N ARG A 87 12.16 4.94 -2.68
CA ARG A 87 12.38 6.21 -3.40
C ARG A 87 13.44 6.10 -4.50
N ARG A 88 14.16 4.99 -4.56
CA ARG A 88 15.28 4.75 -5.50
C ARG A 88 14.86 3.86 -6.68
N VAL A 89 13.57 3.61 -6.84
CA VAL A 89 13.00 2.80 -7.91
C VAL A 89 11.85 3.58 -8.52
N GLU A 90 11.60 3.46 -9.82
CA GLU A 90 10.42 4.09 -10.47
C GLU A 90 9.26 3.11 -10.65
N GLN A 91 9.53 1.82 -10.48
CA GLN A 91 8.53 0.77 -10.65
C GLN A 91 7.47 0.85 -9.55
N HIS A 92 6.21 0.99 -9.98
CA HIS A 92 5.04 0.79 -9.15
C HIS A 92 4.64 -0.68 -9.12
N ILE A 93 3.93 -1.05 -8.06
CA ILE A 93 3.32 -2.37 -7.91
C ILE A 93 1.82 -2.27 -7.65
N TYR A 94 1.14 -3.33 -8.07
CA TYR A 94 -0.28 -3.50 -7.90
C TYR A 94 -0.59 -4.02 -6.51
N ASN A 95 -1.63 -3.49 -5.88
CA ASN A 95 -2.15 -3.99 -4.61
C ASN A 95 -2.61 -5.45 -4.78
N PRO A 96 -2.02 -6.43 -4.07
CA PRO A 96 -2.36 -7.85 -4.26
C PRO A 96 -3.83 -8.16 -4.01
N THR A 97 -4.43 -7.56 -3.00
CA THR A 97 -5.79 -7.87 -2.59
C THR A 97 -6.78 -7.44 -3.66
N LEU A 98 -6.63 -6.21 -4.18
CA LEU A 98 -7.48 -5.70 -5.25
C LEU A 98 -7.22 -6.41 -6.58
N ALA A 99 -5.95 -6.70 -6.89
CA ALA A 99 -5.59 -7.43 -8.10
C ALA A 99 -6.20 -8.85 -8.10
N LEU A 100 -6.04 -9.59 -7.00
CA LEU A 100 -6.61 -10.93 -6.86
C LEU A 100 -8.13 -10.93 -6.83
N TYR A 101 -8.76 -9.90 -6.24
CA TYR A 101 -10.21 -9.72 -6.30
C TYR A 101 -10.71 -9.66 -7.75
N PHE A 102 -10.10 -8.79 -8.56
CA PHE A 102 -10.46 -8.63 -9.96
C PHE A 102 -10.18 -9.89 -10.78
N LEU A 103 -8.97 -10.44 -10.68
CA LEU A 103 -8.55 -11.62 -11.44
C LEU A 103 -9.42 -12.84 -11.11
N LYS A 104 -9.81 -13.00 -9.84
CA LYS A 104 -10.69 -14.09 -9.41
C LYS A 104 -12.09 -13.96 -10.03
N ALA A 105 -12.67 -12.76 -10.06
CA ALA A 105 -13.95 -12.53 -10.72
C ALA A 105 -13.84 -12.76 -12.23
N PHE A 106 -12.79 -12.19 -12.84
CA PHE A 106 -12.55 -12.31 -14.28
C PHE A 106 -12.39 -13.76 -14.72
N HIS A 107 -11.64 -14.57 -13.98
CA HIS A 107 -11.46 -15.98 -14.28
C HIS A 107 -12.71 -16.83 -14.01
N ARG A 108 -13.45 -16.55 -12.94
CA ARG A 108 -14.64 -17.33 -12.57
C ARG A 108 -15.80 -17.14 -13.55
N ASP A 109 -16.06 -15.89 -13.94
CA ASP A 109 -17.29 -15.52 -14.65
C ASP A 109 -17.02 -15.15 -16.12
N CYS A 110 -15.75 -15.14 -16.54
CA CYS A 110 -15.30 -14.61 -17.83
C CYS A 110 -15.77 -13.15 -18.06
N GLN A 111 -15.99 -12.43 -16.95
CA GLN A 111 -16.51 -11.07 -16.89
C GLN A 111 -15.80 -10.32 -15.75
N TYR A 112 -15.61 -9.02 -15.91
CA TYR A 112 -15.04 -8.19 -14.85
C TYR A 112 -16.02 -8.09 -13.67
N PRO A 113 -15.53 -7.83 -12.44
CA PRO A 113 -16.42 -7.56 -11.33
C PRO A 113 -17.29 -6.32 -11.64
N GLU A 114 -18.58 -6.39 -11.29
CA GLU A 114 -19.49 -5.24 -11.41
C GLU A 114 -19.00 -4.05 -10.56
N GLU A 115 -18.51 -4.35 -9.36
CA GLU A 115 -17.91 -3.38 -8.46
C GLU A 115 -16.38 -3.45 -8.57
N ILE A 116 -15.76 -2.46 -9.22
CA ILE A 116 -14.30 -2.41 -9.37
C ILE A 116 -13.59 -2.25 -8.02
N LEU A 117 -14.24 -1.64 -7.03
CA LEU A 117 -13.69 -1.44 -5.69
C LEU A 117 -14.57 -2.14 -4.67
N ASP A 118 -14.11 -3.26 -4.12
CA ASP A 118 -14.80 -3.95 -3.03
C ASP A 118 -14.80 -3.07 -1.77
N SER A 119 -15.98 -2.73 -1.27
CA SER A 119 -16.16 -1.92 -0.06
C SER A 119 -15.51 -2.50 1.20
N ASN A 120 -15.27 -3.82 1.25
CA ASN A 120 -14.54 -4.49 2.33
C ASN A 120 -13.02 -4.34 2.20
N LEU A 121 -12.55 -3.98 1.00
CA LEU A 121 -11.14 -3.69 0.70
C LEU A 121 -10.86 -2.18 0.68
N ALA A 122 -11.91 -1.36 0.74
CA ALA A 122 -11.78 0.07 0.88
C ALA A 122 -11.11 0.44 2.21
N MET A 123 -10.40 1.56 2.21
CA MET A 123 -9.80 2.09 3.43
C MET A 123 -10.87 2.34 4.50
N ASP A 124 -10.51 1.99 5.73
CA ASP A 124 -11.33 2.23 6.91
C ASP A 124 -11.70 3.72 7.03
N ARG A 125 -13.00 4.01 6.98
CA ARG A 125 -13.54 5.37 7.09
C ARG A 125 -13.16 6.04 8.42
N GLY A 126 -13.00 5.26 9.49
CA GLY A 126 -12.56 5.75 10.80
C GLY A 126 -11.14 6.32 10.76
N LYS A 127 -10.23 5.65 10.04
CA LYS A 127 -8.86 6.12 9.82
C LYS A 127 -8.81 7.44 9.06
N LEU A 128 -9.57 7.55 7.97
CA LEU A 128 -9.68 8.81 7.22
C LEU A 128 -10.27 9.92 8.08
N HIS A 129 -11.32 9.62 8.83
CA HIS A 129 -11.97 10.58 9.72
C HIS A 129 -11.07 11.04 10.87
N TYR A 130 -10.23 10.15 11.39
CA TYR A 130 -9.20 10.51 12.36
C TYR A 130 -8.20 11.48 11.75
N ILE A 131 -7.64 11.15 10.57
CA ILE A 131 -6.63 11.99 9.91
C ILE A 131 -7.21 13.34 9.50
N SER A 132 -8.44 13.38 8.99
CA SER A 132 -9.08 14.64 8.56
C SER A 132 -9.28 15.63 9.71
N ARG A 133 -9.30 15.15 10.96
CA ARG A 133 -9.37 15.96 12.17
C ARG A 133 -8.02 16.36 12.74
N LEU A 134 -6.92 15.81 12.23
CA LEU A 134 -5.59 16.28 12.61
C LEU A 134 -5.33 17.67 12.00
N PRO A 135 -4.48 18.49 12.64
CA PRO A 135 -3.96 19.70 12.02
C PRO A 135 -3.44 19.40 10.61
N GLU A 136 -3.84 20.20 9.63
CA GLU A 136 -3.51 20.04 8.20
C GLU A 136 -4.02 18.77 7.50
N GLY A 137 -4.52 17.77 8.22
CA GLY A 137 -4.90 16.48 7.65
C GLY A 137 -6.06 16.54 6.66
N GLY A 138 -7.09 17.34 6.94
CA GLY A 138 -8.21 17.55 6.02
C GLY A 138 -7.77 18.23 4.72
N ARG A 139 -6.90 19.24 4.82
CA ARG A 139 -6.32 19.92 3.64
C ARG A 139 -5.45 18.97 2.83
N LEU A 140 -4.56 18.22 3.48
CA LEU A 140 -3.73 17.20 2.83
C LEU A 140 -4.53 16.18 2.03
N ILE A 141 -5.66 15.70 2.56
CA ILE A 141 -6.53 14.75 1.85
C ILE A 141 -7.14 15.42 0.60
N LEU A 142 -7.60 16.66 0.72
CA LEU A 142 -8.18 17.40 -0.42
C LEU A 142 -7.13 17.68 -1.50
N ASP A 143 -5.94 18.11 -1.10
CA ASP A 143 -4.83 18.41 -2.02
C ASP A 143 -4.38 17.14 -2.77
N ALA A 144 -4.34 16.00 -2.07
CA ALA A 144 -4.04 14.70 -2.69
C ALA A 144 -5.12 14.24 -3.69
N LEU A 145 -6.39 14.58 -3.44
CA LEU A 145 -7.50 14.26 -4.35
C LEU A 145 -7.58 15.20 -5.56
N ALA A 146 -7.12 16.44 -5.41
CA ALA A 146 -7.13 17.43 -6.47
C ALA A 146 -5.98 17.25 -7.49
N ASP A 147 -5.04 16.33 -7.21
CA ASP A 147 -3.83 16.06 -8.01
C ASP A 147 -3.02 17.35 -8.29
N THR A 148 -3.14 18.32 -7.39
CA THR A 148 -2.62 19.68 -7.61
C THR A 148 -1.15 19.82 -7.21
N GLU A 149 -0.72 19.18 -6.12
CA GLU A 149 0.65 19.28 -5.63
C GLU A 149 1.11 18.00 -4.90
N LEU A 150 2.40 17.66 -5.04
CA LEU A 150 3.03 16.59 -4.27
C LEU A 150 3.22 17.04 -2.82
N VAL A 151 2.81 16.19 -1.87
CA VAL A 151 3.06 16.45 -0.44
C VAL A 151 4.54 16.24 -0.15
N HIS A 152 5.24 17.32 0.19
CA HIS A 152 6.65 17.26 0.60
C HIS A 152 6.77 16.84 2.07
N VAL A 153 7.45 15.72 2.28
CA VAL A 153 7.68 15.13 3.61
C VAL A 153 9.18 14.95 3.80
N PRO A 154 9.83 15.65 4.75
CA PRO A 154 11.28 15.53 4.95
C PRO A 154 11.68 14.09 5.32
N ARG A 155 10.87 13.44 6.16
CA ARG A 155 11.08 12.05 6.56
C ARG A 155 9.80 11.39 7.02
N LEU A 156 9.51 10.21 6.50
CA LEU A 156 8.46 9.35 7.04
C LEU A 156 8.72 9.11 8.52
N ALA A 157 7.68 9.22 9.35
CA ALA A 157 7.76 8.84 10.74
C ALA A 157 8.10 7.34 10.85
N ASP A 158 9.05 6.99 11.71
CA ASP A 158 9.51 5.59 11.86
C ASP A 158 8.66 4.77 12.83
N ARG A 159 7.85 5.44 13.67
CA ARG A 159 7.05 4.82 14.73
C ARG A 159 5.82 5.66 15.05
N PHE A 160 4.75 5.01 15.50
CA PHE A 160 3.54 5.67 15.98
C PHE A 160 3.16 5.05 17.33
N GLY A 161 3.99 5.32 18.36
CA GLY A 161 3.74 4.88 19.73
C GLY A 161 2.39 5.36 20.27
N VAL A 162 1.80 4.68 21.24
CA VAL A 162 0.59 5.14 21.94
C VAL A 162 0.85 6.53 22.54
N GLU A 163 2.02 6.73 23.15
CA GLU A 163 2.45 8.03 23.67
C GLU A 163 2.56 9.08 22.55
N ASP A 164 3.17 8.70 21.42
CA ASP A 164 3.23 9.58 20.25
C ASP A 164 1.82 9.90 19.74
N MET A 165 0.89 8.94 19.72
CA MET A 165 -0.48 9.13 19.24
C MET A 165 -1.25 10.10 20.12
N LEU A 166 -1.00 10.06 21.42
CA LEU A 166 -1.68 10.90 22.40
C LEU A 166 -1.07 12.30 22.50
N TYR A 167 0.26 12.43 22.45
CA TYR A 167 0.93 13.66 22.89
C TYR A 167 1.87 14.30 21.86
N ALA A 168 2.41 13.55 20.89
CA ALA A 168 3.31 14.15 19.91
C ALA A 168 2.58 15.18 19.03
N PRO A 169 3.27 16.23 18.53
CA PRO A 169 2.71 17.15 17.56
C PRO A 169 2.14 16.40 16.34
N LYS A 170 0.92 16.76 15.97
CA LYS A 170 0.19 16.16 14.84
C LYS A 170 0.32 17.06 13.61
N ASP A 171 1.56 17.28 13.20
CA ASP A 171 1.89 18.15 12.06
C ASP A 171 1.65 17.47 10.70
N THR A 172 1.91 18.20 9.62
CA THR A 172 1.81 17.71 8.24
C THR A 172 2.63 16.44 8.01
N ASN A 173 3.84 16.35 8.58
CA ASN A 173 4.72 15.20 8.43
C ASN A 173 4.11 13.95 9.08
N PHE A 174 3.52 14.11 10.27
CA PHE A 174 2.80 13.07 10.97
C PHE A 174 1.59 12.57 10.19
N ALA A 175 0.72 13.49 9.74
CA ALA A 175 -0.49 13.16 8.99
C ALA A 175 -0.16 12.48 7.64
N ALA A 176 0.80 13.03 6.89
CA ALA A 176 1.25 12.45 5.62
C ALA A 176 1.89 11.06 5.82
N SER A 177 2.65 10.86 6.90
CA SER A 177 3.20 9.55 7.23
C SER A 177 2.11 8.53 7.55
N LEU A 178 1.06 8.90 8.29
CA LEU A 178 -0.09 8.01 8.52
C LEU A 178 -0.81 7.66 7.22
N LEU A 179 -1.06 8.65 6.36
CA LEU A 179 -1.68 8.44 5.04
C LEU A 179 -0.84 7.48 4.18
N TYR A 180 0.49 7.60 4.23
CA TYR A 180 1.39 6.64 3.58
C TYR A 180 1.24 5.23 4.13
N TYR A 181 1.28 5.04 5.46
CA TYR A 181 1.16 3.71 6.07
C TYR A 181 -0.25 3.10 5.97
N PHE A 182 -1.28 3.92 5.77
CA PHE A 182 -2.64 3.46 5.47
C PHE A 182 -2.86 3.18 3.98
N GLY A 183 -1.86 3.42 3.13
CA GLY A 183 -1.94 3.15 1.69
C GLY A 183 -2.74 4.19 0.91
N VAL A 184 -2.96 5.39 1.48
CA VAL A 184 -3.61 6.52 0.79
C VAL A 184 -2.62 7.28 -0.07
N LEU A 185 -1.42 7.49 0.48
CA LEU A 185 -0.32 8.12 -0.22
C LEU A 185 0.75 7.10 -0.55
N THR A 186 1.44 7.35 -1.65
CA THR A 186 2.57 6.57 -2.13
C THR A 186 3.75 7.51 -2.36
N GLN A 187 4.95 6.97 -2.55
CA GLN A 187 6.12 7.80 -2.79
C GLN A 187 6.08 8.39 -4.21
N GLY A 188 6.14 9.72 -4.32
CA GLY A 188 6.19 10.47 -5.58
C GLY A 188 7.61 10.73 -6.13
N GLY A 189 8.65 10.52 -5.32
CA GLY A 189 10.06 10.61 -5.73
C GLY A 189 10.90 11.28 -4.66
N MET A 190 12.09 11.76 -5.04
CA MET A 190 12.89 12.65 -4.19
C MET A 190 13.02 14.02 -4.85
N THR A 191 12.80 15.07 -4.07
CA THR A 191 13.25 16.41 -4.43
C THR A 191 14.72 16.59 -4.03
N PRO A 192 15.49 17.39 -4.78
CA PRO A 192 16.91 17.65 -4.47
C PRO A 192 17.14 18.54 -3.24
N PHE A 193 16.08 18.94 -2.53
CA PHE A 193 16.10 19.82 -1.35
C PHE A 193 15.70 19.04 -0.10
#